data_AF-A0A2K3KEB1-F1
#
_entry.id   AF-A0A2K3KEB1-F1
#
_cell.length_a   1.000
_cell.length_b   1.000
_cell.length_c   1.000
_cell.angle_alpha   90.00
_cell.angle_beta   90.00
_cell.angle_gamma   90.00
#
_symmetry.space_group_name_H-M   'P 1'
#
loop_
_entity.id
_entity.type
_entity.pdbx_description
1 polymer ?
#
loop_
_entity_poly.entity_id
_entity_poly.type
_entity_poly.pdbx_seq_one_letter_code
_entity_poly.pdbx_strand_id
1 'polypeptide(L)' 'MPTDSESATLLARARLVTLTAHLLPFNNQPTDHLLPHRLSAQLPAANLNGTLTIVDERTGKKYQVEVSQDGTVKATHFKK' A
#
# COMPACT_ATOMS: atom_id res chain seq x y z
N MET A 1 14.41 -2.52 -50.14
CA MET A 1 14.75 -1.24 -49.50
C MET A 1 13.48 -0.42 -49.44
N PRO A 2 12.84 -0.26 -48.27
CA PRO A 2 11.66 0.58 -48.16
C PRO A 2 12.04 1.99 -48.57
N THR A 3 11.21 2.62 -49.40
CA THR A 3 11.43 4.01 -49.82
C THR A 3 11.19 4.93 -48.62
N ASP A 4 11.84 6.10 -48.56
CA ASP A 4 11.67 7.04 -47.44
C ASP A 4 10.19 7.40 -47.17
N SER A 5 9.37 7.38 -48.22
CA SER A 5 7.92 7.56 -48.15
C SER A 5 7.22 6.44 -47.36
N GLU A 6 7.60 5.19 -47.60
CA GLU A 6 7.06 4.02 -46.91
C GLU A 6 7.43 4.05 -45.41
N SER A 7 8.68 4.37 -45.09
CA SER A 7 9.17 4.55 -43.72
C SER A 7 8.42 5.66 -42.98
N ALA A 8 8.18 6.80 -43.64
CA ALA A 8 7.40 7.90 -43.09
C ALA A 8 5.94 7.49 -42.80
N THR A 9 5.32 6.70 -43.67
CA THR A 9 3.95 6.20 -43.45
C THR A 9 3.86 5.21 -42.28
N LEU A 10 4.85 4.33 -42.12
CA LEU A 10 4.92 3.42 -40.98
C LEU A 10 5.08 4.18 -39.66
N LEU A 11 5.93 5.21 -39.64
CA LEU A 11 6.10 6.07 -38.47
C LEU A 11 4.81 6.83 -38.11
N ALA A 12 4.11 7.37 -39.11
CA ALA A 12 2.84 8.05 -38.91
C ALA A 12 1.77 7.09 -38.34
N ARG A 13 1.70 5.87 -38.86
CA ARG A 13 0.79 4.82 -38.35
C ARG A 13 1.14 4.40 -36.93
N ALA A 14 2.41 4.20 -36.62
CA ALA A 14 2.87 3.87 -35.26
C ALA A 14 2.46 4.96 -34.26
N ARG A 15 2.70 6.24 -34.60
CA ARG A 15 2.29 7.38 -33.76
C ARG A 15 0.79 7.47 -33.56
N LEU A 16 0.01 7.22 -34.62
CA LEU A 16 -1.45 7.23 -34.55
C LEU A 16 -1.97 6.13 -33.61
N VAL A 17 -1.44 4.91 -33.73
CA VAL A 17 -1.80 3.77 -32.85
C VAL A 17 -1.50 4.09 -31.38
N THR A 18 -0.36 4.73 -31.10
CA THR A 18 -0.03 5.15 -29.74
C THR A 18 -1.01 6.19 -29.22
N LEU A 19 -1.35 7.22 -30.00
CA LEU A 19 -2.32 8.24 -29.58
C LEU A 19 -3.71 7.66 -29.38
N THR A 20 -4.18 6.78 -30.26
CA THR A 20 -5.49 6.14 -30.10
C THR A 20 -5.53 5.27 -28.85
N ALA A 21 -4.45 4.56 -28.51
CA ALA A 21 -4.35 3.81 -27.26
C ALA A 21 -4.43 4.69 -26.00
N HIS A 22 -3.90 5.91 -26.04
CA HIS A 22 -3.95 6.85 -24.91
C HIS A 22 -5.28 7.63 -24.83
N LEU A 23 -5.93 7.86 -25.97
CA LEU A 23 -7.25 8.52 -26.03
C LEU A 23 -8.40 7.56 -25.73
N LEU A 24 -8.17 6.25 -25.86
CA LEU A 24 -9.12 5.26 -25.37
C LEU A 24 -9.27 5.44 -23.85
N PRO A 25 -10.51 5.62 -23.36
CA PRO A 25 -10.73 5.81 -21.94
C PRO A 25 -10.15 4.61 -21.19
N PHE A 26 -9.27 4.90 -20.23
CA PHE A 26 -8.70 3.89 -19.36
C PHE A 26 -9.86 3.18 -18.65
N ASN A 27 -10.09 1.93 -19.04
CA ASN A 27 -11.10 1.11 -18.42
C ASN A 27 -10.59 0.76 -17.03
N ASN A 28 -11.16 1.38 -15.98
CA ASN A 28 -10.91 1.08 -14.58
C ASN A 28 -11.38 -0.33 -14.17
N GLN A 29 -11.40 -1.30 -15.08
CA GLN A 29 -11.58 -2.68 -14.70
C GLN A 29 -10.34 -3.08 -13.92
N PRO A 30 -10.49 -3.49 -12.65
CA PRO A 30 -9.36 -3.96 -11.87
C PRO A 30 -8.79 -5.18 -12.58
N THR A 31 -7.67 -4.99 -13.27
CA THR A 31 -6.84 -6.13 -13.66
C THR A 31 -6.34 -6.73 -12.35
N ASP A 32 -6.79 -7.94 -12.01
CA ASP A 32 -6.39 -8.72 -10.82
C ASP A 32 -4.85 -8.81 -10.63
N HIS A 33 -4.07 -8.47 -11.66
CA HIS A 33 -2.62 -8.47 -11.66
C HIS A 33 -1.96 -7.23 -11.05
N LEU A 34 -2.71 -6.14 -10.84
CA LEU A 34 -2.22 -4.95 -10.12
C LEU A 34 -2.81 -4.93 -8.71
N LEU A 35 -2.68 -6.05 -7.99
CA LEU A 35 -2.84 -6.03 -6.54
C LEU A 35 -1.85 -4.99 -6.00
N PRO A 36 -2.31 -3.96 -5.28
CA PRO A 36 -1.41 -3.02 -4.63
C PRO A 36 -0.49 -3.83 -3.73
N HIS A 37 0.80 -3.91 -4.10
CA HIS A 37 1.82 -4.52 -3.28
C HIS A 37 1.87 -3.70 -1.99
N ARG A 38 1.17 -4.18 -0.95
CA ARG A 38 1.03 -3.53 0.34
C ARG A 38 2.33 -3.66 1.13
N LEU A 39 3.42 -3.08 0.62
CA LEU A 39 4.73 -3.12 1.25
C LEU A 39 4.85 -2.15 2.43
N SER A 40 3.90 -1.23 2.62
CA SER A 40 3.92 -0.25 3.71
C SER A 40 2.82 -0.42 4.76
N ALA A 41 1.91 -1.37 4.57
CA ALA A 41 0.81 -1.63 5.51
C ALA A 41 0.79 -3.13 5.80
N GLN A 42 1.81 -3.59 6.52
CA GLN A 42 1.74 -4.85 7.23
C GLN A 42 0.48 -4.75 8.10
N LEU A 43 -0.58 -5.49 7.75
CA LEU A 43 -1.72 -5.60 8.63
C LEU A 43 -1.17 -6.10 9.98
N PRO A 44 -1.52 -5.45 11.10
CA PRO A 44 -1.11 -5.94 12.40
C PRO A 44 -1.48 -7.43 12.48
N ALA A 45 -0.63 -8.24 13.13
CA ALA A 45 -0.92 -9.65 13.33
C ALA A 45 -2.37 -9.80 13.81
N ALA A 46 -3.11 -10.76 13.25
CA ALA A 46 -4.56 -10.89 13.44
C ALA A 46 -5.00 -10.92 14.92
N ASN A 47 -4.07 -11.20 15.84
CA ASN A 47 -4.25 -11.07 17.27
C ASN A 47 -3.17 -10.11 17.83
N LEU A 48 -3.61 -8.96 18.35
CA LEU A 48 -2.74 -7.97 19.03
C LEU A 48 -2.76 -8.14 20.55
N ASN A 49 -3.28 -9.28 21.04
CA ASN A 49 -3.32 -9.58 22.47
C ASN A 49 -1.90 -9.79 23.02
N GLY A 50 -1.63 -9.25 24.20
CA GLY A 50 -0.34 -9.39 24.84
C GLY A 50 -0.15 -8.46 26.03
N THR A 51 1.10 -8.32 26.48
CA THR A 51 1.46 -7.46 27.60
C THR A 51 2.35 -6.32 27.11
N LEU A 52 1.92 -5.09 27.32
CA LEU A 52 2.70 -3.88 27.08
C LEU A 52 3.49 -3.51 28.33
N THR A 53 4.81 -3.38 28.20
CA THR A 53 5.67 -2.87 29.29
C THR A 53 5.99 -1.41 29.05
N ILE A 54 5.50 -0.54 29.93
CA ILE A 54 5.74 0.90 29.93
C ILE A 54 6.90 1.18 30.88
N VAL A 55 7.91 1.90 30.41
CA VAL A 55 9.05 2.32 31.22
C VAL A 55 8.94 3.83 31.44
N ASP A 56 8.77 4.27 32.69
CA ASP A 56 8.83 5.69 33.04
C ASP A 56 10.30 6.10 33.15
N GLU A 57 10.79 6.88 32.18
CA GLU A 57 12.18 7.31 32.12
C GLU A 57 12.61 8.18 33.30
N ARG A 58 11.69 8.98 33.87
CA ARG A 58 12.00 9.87 35.00
C ARG A 58 12.20 9.09 36.30
N THR A 59 11.48 7.99 36.50
CA THR A 59 11.54 7.19 37.74
C THR A 59 12.20 5.81 37.58
N GLY A 60 12.46 5.38 36.35
CA GLY A 60 12.94 4.03 36.03
C GLY A 60 11.92 2.92 36.30
N LYS A 61 10.69 3.26 36.70
CA LYS A 61 9.66 2.27 37.06
C LYS A 61 9.08 1.63 35.81
N LYS A 62 8.85 0.32 35.88
CA LYS A 62 8.23 -0.47 34.82
C LYS A 62 6.81 -0.83 35.21
N TYR A 63 5.86 -0.55 34.32
CA TYR A 63 4.45 -0.88 34.49
C TYR A 63 4.04 -1.84 33.38
N GLN A 64 3.49 -2.99 33.75
CA GLN A 64 2.94 -3.94 32.78
C GLN A 64 1.43 -3.74 32.66
N VAL A 65 0.96 -3.72 31.42
CA VAL A 65 -0.43 -3.48 31.08
C VAL A 65 -0.90 -4.51 30.05
N GLU A 66 -2.07 -5.11 30.27
CA GLU A 66 -2.65 -6.07 29.34
C GLU A 66 -3.29 -5.36 28.14
N VAL A 67 -3.01 -5.88 26.95
CA VAL A 67 -3.55 -5.43 25.67
C VAL A 67 -4.56 -6.46 25.18
N SER A 68 -5.75 -5.99 24.83
CA SER A 68 -6.84 -6.82 24.31
C SER A 68 -6.53 -7.31 22.90
N GLN A 69 -7.29 -8.29 22.41
CA GLN A 69 -7.12 -8.86 21.06
C GLN A 69 -7.21 -7.80 19.94
N ASP A 70 -8.05 -6.78 20.14
CA ASP A 70 -8.19 -5.63 19.23
C ASP A 70 -7.07 -4.59 19.35
N GLY A 71 -6.03 -4.84 20.18
CA GLY A 71 -4.95 -3.89 20.42
C GLY A 71 -5.30 -2.76 21.39
N THR A 72 -6.44 -2.85 22.08
CA THR A 72 -6.93 -1.80 22.99
C THR A 72 -6.55 -2.08 24.44
N VAL A 73 -6.22 -1.01 25.17
CA VAL A 73 -5.93 -1.05 26.60
C VAL A 73 -7.03 -0.30 27.38
N LYS A 74 -7.54 -0.89 28.46
CA LYS A 74 -8.55 -0.18 29.29
C LYS A 74 -7.87 0.92 30.10
N ALA A 75 -8.54 2.07 30.19
CA ALA A 75 -8.07 3.23 30.97
C ALA A 75 -7.81 2.92 32.45
N THR A 76 -8.52 1.94 33.00
CA THR A 76 -8.35 1.46 34.38
C THR A 76 -6.98 0.86 34.64
N HIS A 77 -6.30 0.29 33.63
CA HIS A 77 -4.98 -0.32 33.82
C HIS A 77 -3.85 0.71 33.98
N PHE A 78 -4.07 1.96 33.58
CA PHE A 78 -3.11 3.05 33.77
C PHE A 78 -3.26 3.77 35.12
N LYS A 79 -4.34 3.48 35.86
CA LYS A 79 -4.56 4.02 37.21
C LYS A 79 -4.17 2.96 38.24
N LYS A 80 -2.99 3.13 38.82
CA LYS A 80 -2.63 2.56 40.13
C LYS A 80 -2.63 3.65 41.17
#